data_AF-A0A813TTP1-F1
#
_entry.id   AF-A0A813TTP1-F1
#
_cell.length_a   1.000
_cell.length_b   1.000
_cell.length_c   1.000
_cell.angle_alpha   90.00
_cell.angle_beta   90.00
_cell.angle_gamma   90.00
#
_symmetry.space_group_name_H-M   'P 1'
#
loop_
_entity.id
_entity.type
_entity.pdbx_description
1 polymer ?
#
loop_
_entity_poly.entity_id
_entity_poly.type
_entity_poly.pdbx_seq_one_letter_code
_entity_poly.pdbx_strand_id
1 'polypeptide(L)'
;MVMRYGDVPADAMPPGAPAVDPSAIMHISYPVGSSILMGSDTPDYMGVPTAGTNFSISVSVDSREEADRVYNGLAAGGNAKFPMGDAFWGSYFGMLTDKYGIEWMISYDPQRQQ
;
A
#
# COMPACT_ATOMS: atom_id res chain seq x y z
N MET A 1 6.20 10.70 6.24
CA MET A 1 5.79 12.12 6.07
C MET A 1 4.40 12.16 5.48
N VAL A 2 3.52 13.04 5.96
CA VAL A 2 2.17 13.26 5.39
C VAL A 2 2.02 14.75 5.10
N MET A 3 1.52 15.09 3.92
CA MET A 3 1.21 16.45 3.49
C MET A 3 -0.21 16.46 2.90
N ARG A 4 -1.05 17.37 3.39
CA ARG A 4 -2.41 17.57 2.88
C ARG A 4 -2.46 18.70 1.87
N TYR A 5 -3.52 18.75 1.06
CA TYR A 5 -3.76 19.88 0.16
C TYR A 5 -3.92 21.21 0.92
N GLY A 6 -4.50 21.20 2.11
CA GLY A 6 -4.62 22.39 2.96
C GLY A 6 -3.29 22.91 3.53
N ASP A 7 -2.24 22.10 3.50
CA ASP A 7 -0.90 22.51 3.95
C ASP A 7 -0.12 23.25 2.84
N VAL A 8 -0.62 23.24 1.60
CA VAL A 8 0.04 23.84 0.45
C VAL A 8 -0.22 25.35 0.41
N PRO A 9 0.82 26.19 0.34
CA PRO A 9 0.66 27.63 0.14
C PRO A 9 -0.13 27.94 -1.13
N ALA A 10 -1.04 28.92 -1.06
CA ALA A 10 -1.93 29.25 -2.17
C ALA A 10 -1.20 29.69 -3.45
N ASP A 11 0.00 30.27 -3.30
CA ASP A 11 0.89 30.69 -4.38
C ASP A 11 1.71 29.54 -4.98
N ALA A 12 1.77 28.38 -4.31
CA ALA A 12 2.39 27.17 -4.83
C ALA A 12 1.42 26.29 -5.65
N MET A 13 0.12 26.55 -5.57
CA MET A 13 -0.88 25.88 -6.41
C MET A 13 -0.94 26.51 -7.80
N PRO A 14 -1.15 25.71 -8.87
CA PRO A 14 -1.33 26.26 -10.21
C PRO A 14 -2.50 27.27 -10.24
N PRO A 15 -2.33 28.46 -10.86
CA PRO A 15 -3.41 29.43 -11.00
C PRO A 15 -4.63 28.80 -11.68
N GLY A 16 -5.80 28.92 -11.06
CA GLY A 16 -7.04 28.33 -11.56
C GLY A 16 -7.17 26.82 -11.32
N ALA A 17 -6.32 26.21 -10.50
CA ALA A 17 -6.53 24.85 -10.01
C ALA A 17 -7.92 24.74 -9.36
N PRO A 18 -8.72 23.72 -9.69
CA PRO A 18 -10.00 23.49 -9.03
C PRO A 18 -9.82 23.32 -7.52
N ALA A 19 -10.86 23.67 -6.77
CA ALA A 19 -10.87 23.43 -5.33
C ALA A 19 -10.76 21.92 -5.05
N VAL A 20 -9.85 21.57 -4.14
CA VAL A 20 -9.67 20.20 -3.60
C VAL A 20 -10.05 20.23 -2.13
N ASP A 21 -10.56 19.12 -1.61
CA ASP A 21 -10.76 18.97 -0.17
C ASP A 21 -9.43 19.23 0.57
N PRO A 22 -9.34 20.26 1.43
CA PRO A 22 -8.11 20.58 2.14
C PRO A 22 -7.66 19.47 3.10
N SER A 23 -8.56 18.56 3.49
CA SER A 23 -8.23 17.42 4.35
C SER A 23 -7.61 16.23 3.58
N ALA A 24 -7.76 16.20 2.25
CA ALA A 24 -7.22 15.15 1.40
C ALA A 24 -5.69 15.14 1.41
N ILE A 25 -5.13 13.94 1.26
CA ILE A 25 -3.68 13.70 1.26
C ILE A 25 -3.12 14.04 -0.11
N MET A 26 -2.26 15.06 -0.18
CA MET A 26 -1.51 15.37 -1.40
C MET A 26 -0.32 14.44 -1.57
N HIS A 27 0.37 14.12 -0.49
CA HIS A 27 1.52 13.21 -0.52
C HIS A 27 1.71 12.53 0.83
N ILE A 28 1.82 11.20 0.80
CA ILE A 28 2.35 10.40 1.90
C ILE A 28 3.58 9.63 1.43
N SER A 29 4.60 9.59 2.30
CA SER A 29 5.74 8.69 2.21
C SER A 29 5.83 7.90 3.51
N TYR A 30 5.59 6.59 3.40
CA TYR A 30 5.55 5.66 4.52
C TYR A 30 6.66 4.62 4.40
N PRO A 31 7.65 4.60 5.32
CA PRO A 31 8.69 3.58 5.31
C PRO A 31 8.13 2.19 5.55
N VAL A 32 8.51 1.22 4.72
CA VAL A 32 8.17 -0.21 4.84
C VAL A 32 9.45 -1.01 4.66
N GLY A 33 10.04 -1.47 5.76
CA GLY A 33 11.37 -2.08 5.74
C GLY A 33 12.41 -1.11 5.19
N SER A 34 13.13 -1.52 4.14
CA SER A 34 14.10 -0.69 3.41
C SER A 34 13.49 0.13 2.26
N SER A 35 12.20 -0.02 2.00
CA SER A 35 11.48 0.66 0.93
C SER A 35 10.62 1.81 1.47
N ILE A 36 10.14 2.67 0.57
CA ILE A 36 9.16 3.71 0.88
C ILE A 36 7.92 3.43 0.03
N LEU A 37 6.78 3.26 0.69
CA LEU A 37 5.48 3.24 0.04
C LEU A 37 4.96 4.69 -0.02
N MET A 38 4.64 5.14 -1.23
CA MET A 38 4.11 6.48 -1.46
C MET A 38 2.66 6.42 -1.92
N GLY A 39 1.90 7.46 -1.61
CA GLY A 39 0.49 7.56 -2.00
C GLY A 39 -0.04 9.00 -1.96
N SER A 40 -1.23 9.17 -2.49
CA SER A 40 -1.99 10.42 -2.51
C SER A 40 -3.46 10.12 -2.77
N ASP A 41 -4.36 10.99 -2.29
CA ASP A 41 -5.74 11.01 -2.76
C ASP A 41 -5.78 11.63 -4.17
N THR A 42 -6.69 11.14 -5.02
CA THR A 42 -6.87 11.66 -6.38
C THR A 42 -8.01 12.67 -6.38
N PRO A 43 -7.77 13.96 -6.68
CA PRO A 43 -8.84 14.95 -6.83
C PRO A 43 -9.78 14.60 -7.98
N ASP A 44 -11.06 14.93 -7.85
CA ASP A 44 -12.10 14.62 -8.85
C ASP A 44 -11.74 15.09 -10.27
N TYR A 45 -11.08 16.24 -10.41
CA TYR A 45 -10.69 16.79 -11.70
C TYR A 45 -9.56 16.00 -12.40
N MET A 46 -8.84 15.13 -11.68
CA MET A 46 -7.86 14.19 -12.25
C MET A 46 -8.51 12.89 -12.73
N GLY A 47 -9.82 12.72 -12.50
CA GLY A 47 -10.58 11.54 -12.89
C GLY A 47 -10.63 10.46 -11.82
N VAL A 48 -11.36 9.37 -12.12
CA VAL A 48 -11.53 8.25 -11.21
C VAL A 48 -10.37 7.26 -11.37
N PRO A 49 -9.64 6.92 -10.30
CA PRO A 49 -8.60 5.90 -10.36
C PRO A 49 -9.15 4.54 -10.78
N THR A 50 -8.41 3.83 -11.63
CA THR A 50 -8.72 2.44 -11.97
C THR A 50 -8.30 1.54 -10.80
N ALA A 51 -9.27 1.00 -10.07
CA ALA A 51 -9.04 -0.08 -9.11
C ALA A 51 -9.01 -1.43 -9.82
N GLY A 52 -8.11 -2.33 -9.40
CA GLY A 52 -8.05 -3.68 -9.98
C GLY A 52 -6.82 -4.47 -9.58
N THR A 53 -6.63 -5.59 -10.29
CA THR A 53 -5.52 -6.55 -10.10
C THR A 53 -4.41 -6.36 -11.13
N ASN A 54 -4.27 -5.14 -11.66
CA ASN A 54 -3.25 -4.80 -12.66
C ASN A 54 -1.87 -4.59 -12.06
N PHE A 55 -1.77 -4.45 -10.73
CA PHE A 55 -0.52 -4.45 -9.97
C PHE A 55 -0.75 -5.04 -8.58
N SER A 56 0.34 -5.44 -7.93
CA SER A 56 0.34 -5.85 -6.53
C SER A 56 1.60 -5.36 -5.82
N ILE A 57 1.50 -5.19 -4.50
CA ILE A 57 2.62 -4.80 -3.66
C ILE A 57 3.17 -6.06 -2.99
N SER A 58 4.44 -6.34 -3.22
CA SER A 58 5.14 -7.45 -2.58
C SER A 58 5.93 -6.96 -1.36
N VAL A 59 5.69 -7.58 -0.22
CA VAL A 59 6.36 -7.31 1.05
C VAL A 59 7.12 -8.56 1.47
N SER A 60 8.45 -8.45 1.46
CA SER A 60 9.32 -9.48 2.04
C SER A 60 9.63 -9.11 3.49
N VAL A 61 9.50 -10.08 4.39
CA VAL A 61 9.73 -9.91 5.83
C VAL A 61 10.77 -10.91 6.32
N ASP A 62 11.24 -10.74 7.55
CA ASP A 62 12.40 -11.49 8.08
C ASP A 62 12.02 -12.72 8.91
N SER A 63 10.72 -12.96 9.15
CA SER A 63 10.23 -14.09 9.93
C SER A 63 8.81 -14.52 9.56
N ARG A 64 8.41 -15.74 9.94
CA ARG A 64 7.03 -16.23 9.77
C ARG A 64 6.05 -15.42 10.61
N GLU A 65 6.45 -15.11 11.84
CA GLU A 65 5.63 -14.37 12.80
C GLU A 65 5.32 -12.97 12.29
N GLU A 66 6.30 -12.32 11.67
CA GLU A 66 6.09 -11.03 11.02
C GLU A 66 5.20 -11.15 9.78
N ALA A 67 5.36 -12.21 8.99
CA ALA A 67 4.53 -12.46 7.82
C ALA A 67 3.05 -12.59 8.21
N ASP A 68 2.77 -13.38 9.25
CA ASP A 68 1.42 -13.54 9.80
C ASP A 68 0.87 -12.23 10.36
N ARG A 69 1.69 -11.46 11.09
CA ARG A 69 1.28 -10.16 11.64
C ARG A 69 0.87 -9.20 10.53
N VAL A 70 1.69 -9.06 9.48
CA VAL A 70 1.43 -8.16 8.35
C VAL A 70 0.21 -8.65 7.56
N TYR A 71 0.15 -9.94 7.24
CA TYR A 71 -0.96 -10.54 6.52
C TYR A 71 -2.28 -10.31 7.25
N ASN A 72 -2.36 -10.63 8.54
CA ASN A 72 -3.60 -10.50 9.32
C ASN A 72 -4.03 -9.04 9.46
N GLY A 73 -3.07 -8.11 9.60
CA GLY A 73 -3.37 -6.68 9.65
C GLY A 73 -3.99 -6.14 8.36
N LEU A 74 -3.46 -6.56 7.20
CA LEU A 74 -3.96 -6.15 5.88
C LEU A 74 -5.24 -6.91 5.49
N ALA A 75 -5.40 -8.15 5.95
CA ALA A 75 -6.59 -8.97 5.71
C ALA A 75 -7.83 -8.44 6.43
N ALA A 76 -7.66 -7.61 7.47
CA ALA A 76 -8.76 -7.08 8.27
C ALA A 76 -9.72 -6.22 7.42
N GLY A 77 -10.91 -6.77 7.14
CA GLY A 77 -11.91 -6.15 6.27
C GLY A 77 -11.61 -6.28 4.77
N GLY A 78 -10.55 -7.01 4.41
CA GLY A 78 -10.20 -7.36 3.05
C GLY A 78 -10.70 -8.76 2.66
N ASN A 79 -10.13 -9.29 1.58
CA ASN A 79 -10.40 -10.61 1.04
C ASN A 79 -9.09 -11.42 0.91
N ALA A 80 -8.99 -12.51 1.68
CA ALA A 80 -7.88 -13.45 1.57
C ALA A 80 -7.98 -14.23 0.25
N LYS A 81 -6.95 -14.14 -0.61
CA LYS A 81 -6.86 -14.92 -1.86
C LYS A 81 -6.11 -16.22 -1.65
N PHE A 82 -4.99 -16.14 -0.95
CA PHE A 82 -4.15 -17.24 -0.55
C PHE A 82 -3.75 -17.03 0.92
N PRO A 83 -4.29 -17.82 1.87
CA PRO A 83 -3.86 -17.77 3.27
C PRO A 83 -2.35 -17.99 3.42
N MET A 84 -1.75 -17.44 4.48
CA MET A 84 -0.34 -17.70 4.78
C MET A 84 -0.08 -19.20 4.91
N GLY A 85 0.94 -19.69 4.21
CA GLY A 85 1.28 -21.10 4.19
C GLY A 85 2.63 -21.37 3.52
N ASP A 86 3.11 -22.60 3.67
CA ASP A 86 4.32 -23.05 2.97
C ASP A 86 4.02 -23.22 1.48
N ALA A 87 4.74 -22.45 0.66
CA ALA A 87 4.64 -22.54 -0.78
C ALA A 87 5.56 -23.62 -1.34
N PHE A 88 5.20 -24.20 -2.50
CA PHE A 88 5.97 -25.29 -3.11
C PHE A 88 7.40 -24.88 -3.52
N TRP A 89 7.68 -23.58 -3.63
CA TRP A 89 9.00 -23.03 -3.94
C TRP A 89 9.83 -22.70 -2.69
N GLY A 90 9.39 -23.11 -1.49
CA GLY A 90 10.17 -23.05 -0.25
C GLY A 90 10.03 -21.79 0.58
N SER A 91 9.26 -20.79 0.13
CA SER A 91 8.92 -19.61 0.92
C SER A 91 7.67 -19.84 1.78
N TYR A 92 7.55 -19.10 2.87
CA TYR A 92 6.28 -18.91 3.56
C TYR A 92 5.56 -17.73 2.92
N PHE A 93 4.37 -17.94 2.34
CA PHE A 93 3.74 -16.99 1.42
C PHE A 93 2.23 -16.84 1.64
N GLY A 94 1.73 -15.64 1.40
CA GLY A 94 0.30 -15.32 1.39
C GLY A 94 -0.04 -14.21 0.39
N MET A 95 -1.31 -14.17 0.00
CA MET A 95 -1.86 -13.17 -0.91
C MET A 95 -3.26 -12.74 -0.48
N LEU A 96 -3.55 -11.45 -0.55
CA LEU A 96 -4.85 -10.89 -0.20
C LEU A 96 -5.13 -9.61 -0.99
N THR A 97 -6.39 -9.18 -0.98
CA THR A 97 -6.79 -7.81 -1.31
C THR A 97 -7.25 -7.12 -0.03
N ASP A 98 -6.71 -5.95 0.32
CA ASP A 98 -7.12 -5.24 1.54
C ASP A 98 -8.49 -4.57 1.38
N LYS A 99 -8.99 -3.94 2.46
CA LYS A 99 -10.28 -3.23 2.46
C LYS A 99 -10.33 -2.00 1.55
N TYR A 100 -9.18 -1.52 1.06
CA TYR A 100 -9.04 -0.41 0.14
C TYR A 100 -8.90 -0.87 -1.33
N GLY A 101 -8.88 -2.18 -1.57
CA GLY A 101 -8.79 -2.76 -2.90
C GLY A 101 -7.36 -2.98 -3.40
N ILE A 102 -6.34 -2.82 -2.55
CA ILE A 102 -4.94 -3.03 -2.94
C ILE A 102 -4.59 -4.51 -2.81
N GLU A 103 -3.95 -5.07 -3.84
CA GLU A 103 -3.47 -6.45 -3.83
C GLU A 103 -2.08 -6.53 -3.19
N TRP A 104 -1.94 -7.43 -2.21
CA TRP A 104 -0.74 -7.64 -1.43
C TRP A 104 -0.24 -9.07 -1.56
N MET A 105 1.07 -9.20 -1.70
CA MET A 105 1.80 -10.47 -1.58
C MET A 105 2.77 -10.36 -0.41
N ILE A 106 2.69 -11.29 0.52
CA ILE A 106 3.54 -11.32 1.72
C ILE A 106 4.41 -12.56 1.61
N SER A 107 5.72 -12.41 1.75
CA SER A 107 6.65 -13.51 1.68
C SER A 107 7.72 -13.45 2.77
N TYR A 108 8.00 -14.60 3.37
CA TYR A 108 9.20 -14.85 4.12
C TYR A 108 9.99 -15.94 3.41
N ASP A 109 11.21 -15.61 2.99
CA ASP A 109 12.13 -16.54 2.34
C ASP A 109 13.30 -16.86 3.27
N PRO A 110 13.34 -18.06 3.88
CA PRO A 110 14.43 -18.47 4.76
C PRO A 110 15.80 -18.51 4.06
N GLN A 111 15.83 -18.62 2.73
CA GLN A 111 17.07 -18.74 1.96
C GLN A 111 17.68 -17.39 1.56
N ARG A 112 16.91 -16.30 1.67
CA ARG A 112 17.35 -14.94 1.32
C ARG A 112 18.17 -14.23 2.40
N GLN A 113 18.37 -14.82 3.58
CA GLN A 113 19.14 -14.21 4.67
C GLN A 113 20.68 -14.27 4.48
N GLN A 114 21.18 -14.26 3.24
CA GLN A 114 22.62 -14.24 2.94
C GLN A 114 23.10 -12.86 2.53
#